data_AF-A0A9E4KP24-F1
#
_entry.id   AF-A0A9E4KP24-F1
#
_cell.length_a   1.000
_cell.length_b   1.000
_cell.length_c   1.000
_cell.angle_alpha   90.00
_cell.angle_beta   90.00
_cell.angle_gamma   90.00
#
_symmetry.space_group_name_H-M   'P 1'
#
loop_
_entity.id
_entity.type
_entity.pdbx_description
1 polymer ?
#
loop_
_entity_poly.entity_id
_entity_poly.type
_entity_poly.pdbx_seq_one_letter_code
_entity_poly.pdbx_strand_id
1 'polypeptide(L)'
;EVAEYASRVSYDSIPADVIKRAKEALIDGLGVMLAGCGSESGDVMGRYMHDLGVSGKSSVIGKGMMLPAQFAALANGTAGHALDYDDTQISSVPDRVYGLLTHPTVPVLAASLAVAEEVGAGGKDLVTAFCAGVEVACKVAEAINPQLYKEWASLAQLRLPRGFRACRRRMLATP
;
A
#
# COMPACT_ATOMS: atom_id res chain seq x y z
N GLU A 1 19.49 7.54 -10.24
CA GLU A 1 18.40 7.23 -11.19
C GLU A 1 17.02 7.32 -10.55
N VAL A 2 16.61 6.41 -9.64
CA VAL A 2 15.25 6.43 -9.04
C VAL A 2 14.92 7.75 -8.32
N ALA A 3 15.79 8.23 -7.43
CA ALA A 3 15.57 9.48 -6.70
C ALA A 3 15.54 10.72 -7.63
N GLU A 4 16.30 10.67 -8.73
CA GLU A 4 16.32 11.72 -9.73
C GLU A 4 15.03 11.72 -10.56
N TYR A 5 14.55 10.55 -10.97
CA TYR A 5 13.25 10.41 -11.63
C TYR A 5 12.12 10.96 -10.76
N ALA A 6 12.05 10.51 -9.49
CA ALA A 6 10.99 10.89 -8.57
C ALA A 6 10.98 12.40 -8.25
N SER A 7 12.13 13.08 -8.30
CA SER A 7 12.23 14.52 -8.06
C SER A 7 12.00 15.38 -9.30
N ARG A 8 12.10 14.82 -10.50
CA ARG A 8 11.95 15.56 -11.77
C ARG A 8 10.58 15.40 -12.43
N VAL A 9 9.85 14.33 -12.12
CA VAL A 9 8.52 14.10 -12.68
C VAL A 9 7.58 15.24 -12.31
N SER A 10 6.85 15.73 -13.32
CA SER A 10 5.88 16.80 -13.17
C SER A 10 4.57 16.41 -13.85
N TYR A 11 3.45 16.94 -13.36
CA TYR A 11 2.13 16.63 -13.92
C TYR A 11 2.08 16.79 -15.45
N ASP A 12 2.65 17.88 -15.96
CA ASP A 12 2.61 18.22 -17.39
C ASP A 12 3.54 17.33 -18.25
N SER A 13 4.47 16.60 -17.63
CA SER A 13 5.31 15.61 -18.31
C SER A 13 4.67 14.22 -18.43
N ILE A 14 3.55 13.98 -17.74
CA ILE A 14 2.87 12.67 -17.74
C ILE A 14 1.92 12.61 -18.95
N PRO A 15 1.98 11.56 -19.78
CA PRO A 15 1.04 11.37 -20.88
C PRO A 15 -0.42 11.39 -20.43
N ALA A 16 -1.30 12.00 -21.23
CA ALA A 16 -2.70 12.21 -20.86
C ALA A 16 -3.48 10.90 -20.62
N ASP A 17 -3.14 9.84 -21.37
CA ASP A 17 -3.69 8.50 -21.19
C ASP A 17 -3.22 7.87 -19.86
N VAL A 18 -1.96 8.07 -19.46
CA VAL A 18 -1.43 7.65 -18.16
C VAL A 18 -2.14 8.40 -17.02
N ILE A 19 -2.36 9.71 -17.14
CA ILE A 19 -3.15 10.49 -16.16
C ILE A 19 -4.56 9.93 -16.03
N LYS A 20 -5.19 9.54 -17.16
CA LYS A 20 -6.52 8.95 -17.15
C LYS A 20 -6.51 7.61 -16.40
N ARG A 21 -5.58 6.71 -16.70
CA ARG A 21 -5.43 5.41 -16.00
C ARG A 21 -5.15 5.60 -14.52
N ALA A 22 -4.29 6.55 -14.16
CA ALA A 22 -4.00 6.88 -12.77
C ALA A 22 -5.26 7.30 -12.01
N LYS A 23 -6.11 8.15 -12.59
CA LYS A 23 -7.39 8.53 -11.97
C LYS A 23 -8.33 7.35 -11.76
N GLU A 24 -8.40 6.43 -12.73
CA GLU A 24 -9.19 5.22 -12.60
C GLU A 24 -8.67 4.32 -11.47
N ALA A 25 -7.35 4.11 -11.40
CA ALA A 25 -6.71 3.37 -10.31
C ALA A 25 -6.91 4.02 -8.94
N LEU A 26 -6.85 5.36 -8.85
CA LEU A 26 -7.15 6.09 -7.62
C LEU A 26 -8.59 5.85 -7.15
N ILE A 27 -9.56 5.89 -8.07
CA ILE A 27 -10.98 5.65 -7.76
C ILE A 27 -11.19 4.20 -7.32
N ASP A 28 -10.61 3.26 -8.04
CA ASP A 28 -10.66 1.83 -7.72
C ASP A 28 -10.07 1.56 -6.34
N GLY A 29 -8.83 2.01 -6.10
CA GLY A 29 -8.13 1.83 -4.83
C GLY A 29 -8.86 2.46 -3.64
N LEU A 30 -9.49 3.64 -3.81
CA LEU A 30 -10.36 4.22 -2.78
C LEU A 30 -11.58 3.34 -2.48
N GLY A 31 -12.19 2.76 -3.52
CA GLY A 31 -13.29 1.81 -3.39
C GLY A 31 -12.87 0.55 -2.64
N VAL A 32 -11.70 -0.01 -2.95
CA VAL A 32 -11.15 -1.18 -2.26
C VAL A 32 -10.84 -0.88 -0.80
N MET A 33 -10.20 0.26 -0.49
CA MET A 33 -9.94 0.69 0.88
C MET A 33 -11.23 0.86 1.68
N LEU A 34 -12.27 1.42 1.07
CA LEU A 34 -13.58 1.57 1.70
C LEU A 34 -14.25 0.21 1.94
N ALA A 35 -14.17 -0.72 0.99
CA ALA A 35 -14.72 -2.07 1.16
C ALA A 35 -14.01 -2.83 2.31
N GLY A 36 -12.68 -2.69 2.40
CA GLY A 36 -11.88 -3.37 3.41
C GLY A 36 -11.87 -2.71 4.79
N CYS A 37 -12.36 -1.48 4.96
CA CYS A 37 -12.28 -0.77 6.24
C CYS A 37 -13.12 -1.45 7.36
N GLY A 38 -14.16 -2.21 6.99
CA GLY A 38 -15.00 -2.99 7.90
C GLY A 38 -14.57 -4.45 8.06
N SER A 39 -13.43 -4.85 7.49
CA SER A 39 -12.87 -6.19 7.68
C SER A 39 -12.33 -6.39 9.10
N GLU A 40 -12.09 -7.65 9.50
CA GLU A 40 -11.44 -7.95 10.77
C GLU A 40 -10.10 -7.22 10.92
N SER A 41 -9.27 -7.23 9.86
CA SER A 41 -7.99 -6.52 9.80
C SER A 41 -8.15 -5.01 9.97
N GLY A 42 -9.14 -4.41 9.28
CA GLY A 42 -9.46 -2.98 9.39
C GLY A 42 -9.94 -2.58 10.78
N ASP A 43 -10.72 -3.44 11.44
CA ASP A 43 -11.20 -3.23 12.80
C ASP A 43 -10.08 -3.37 13.84
N VAL A 44 -9.21 -4.37 13.72
CA VAL A 44 -8.03 -4.53 14.57
C VAL A 44 -7.12 -3.31 14.43
N MET A 45 -6.86 -2.86 13.21
CA MET A 45 -6.03 -1.68 12.94
C MET A 45 -6.66 -0.41 13.49
N GLY A 46 -7.98 -0.22 13.32
CA GLY A 46 -8.69 0.93 13.88
C GLY A 46 -8.61 1.01 15.40
N ARG A 47 -8.78 -0.12 16.10
CA ARG A 47 -8.59 -0.19 17.57
C ARG A 47 -7.15 0.14 17.97
N TYR A 48 -6.18 -0.44 17.27
CA TYR A 48 -4.77 -0.16 17.53
C TYR A 48 -4.45 1.34 17.39
N MET A 49 -4.96 1.99 16.34
CA MET A 49 -4.76 3.43 16.14
C MET A 49 -5.48 4.28 17.19
N HIS A 50 -6.67 3.86 17.63
CA HIS A 50 -7.38 4.51 18.72
C HIS A 50 -6.57 4.44 20.04
N ASP A 51 -6.03 3.26 20.37
CA ASP A 51 -5.26 3.04 21.59
C ASP A 51 -3.92 3.80 21.59
N LEU A 52 -3.33 4.04 20.42
CA LEU A 52 -2.15 4.90 20.28
C LEU A 52 -2.44 6.37 20.65
N GLY A 53 -3.69 6.83 20.57
CA GLY A 53 -4.10 8.17 20.99
C GLY A 53 -3.45 9.32 20.20
N VAL A 54 -2.96 9.06 18.99
CA VAL A 54 -2.32 10.06 18.12
C VAL A 54 -3.36 10.77 17.24
N SER A 55 -3.16 12.05 16.97
CA SER A 55 -4.02 12.84 16.10
C SER A 55 -3.18 13.60 15.06
N GLY A 56 -3.74 13.80 13.87
CA GLY A 56 -3.07 14.50 12.78
C GLY A 56 -4.05 15.02 11.74
N LYS A 57 -3.58 15.17 10.49
CA LYS A 57 -4.31 15.84 9.41
C LYS A 57 -4.76 14.91 8.29
N SER A 58 -4.40 13.64 8.34
CA SER A 58 -4.70 12.67 7.29
C SER A 58 -5.84 11.75 7.69
N SER A 59 -6.77 11.50 6.79
CA SER A 59 -8.00 10.77 7.07
C SER A 59 -7.81 9.25 7.03
N VAL A 60 -8.52 8.55 7.91
CA VAL A 60 -8.68 7.09 7.84
C VAL A 60 -10.03 6.77 7.21
N ILE A 61 -9.99 6.15 6.04
CA ILE A 61 -11.17 5.87 5.21
C ILE A 61 -12.16 4.99 6.01
N GLY A 62 -13.41 5.45 6.07
CA GLY A 62 -14.51 4.73 6.72
C GLY A 62 -14.47 4.65 8.25
N LYS A 63 -13.53 5.33 8.92
CA LYS A 63 -13.39 5.32 10.39
C LYS A 63 -13.63 6.66 11.08
N GLY A 64 -13.65 7.76 10.33
CA GLY A 64 -13.83 9.12 10.90
C GLY A 64 -12.67 9.58 11.79
N MET A 65 -11.50 8.95 11.66
CA MET A 65 -10.29 9.30 12.40
C MET A 65 -9.37 10.18 11.54
N MET A 66 -8.64 11.07 12.21
CA MET A 66 -7.60 11.91 11.60
C MET A 66 -6.27 11.65 12.31
N LEU A 67 -5.27 11.15 11.57
CA LEU A 67 -3.98 10.69 12.09
C LEU A 67 -2.82 11.40 11.40
N PRO A 68 -1.59 11.33 11.96
CA PRO A 68 -0.38 11.65 11.22
C PRO A 68 -0.26 10.80 9.94
N ALA A 69 0.33 11.34 8.87
CA ALA A 69 0.27 10.70 7.55
C ALA A 69 0.74 9.25 7.52
N GLN A 70 1.80 8.90 8.24
CA GLN A 70 2.32 7.53 8.30
C GLN A 70 1.31 6.52 8.89
N PHE A 71 0.49 6.97 9.85
CA PHE A 71 -0.49 6.11 10.51
C PHE A 71 -1.77 6.00 9.70
N ALA A 72 -2.21 7.11 9.08
CA ALA A 72 -3.31 7.07 8.12
C ALA A 72 -2.98 6.18 6.91
N ALA A 73 -1.77 6.30 6.35
CA ALA A 73 -1.30 5.43 5.27
C ALA A 73 -1.26 3.95 5.69
N LEU A 74 -0.77 3.64 6.89
CA LEU A 74 -0.78 2.26 7.39
C LEU A 74 -2.20 1.71 7.54
N ALA A 75 -3.12 2.49 8.10
CA ALA A 75 -4.51 2.08 8.30
C ALA A 75 -5.25 1.89 6.97
N ASN A 76 -5.14 2.85 6.05
CA ASN A 76 -5.77 2.80 4.73
C ASN A 76 -5.16 1.70 3.86
N GLY A 77 -3.84 1.50 3.90
CA GLY A 77 -3.18 0.41 3.18
C GLY A 77 -3.61 -0.97 3.70
N THR A 78 -3.76 -1.11 5.03
CA THR A 78 -4.27 -2.35 5.63
C THR A 78 -5.69 -2.65 5.16
N ALA A 79 -6.55 -1.64 5.12
CA ALA A 79 -7.90 -1.79 4.59
C ALA A 79 -7.90 -2.13 3.08
N GLY A 80 -7.06 -1.44 2.29
CA GLY A 80 -6.96 -1.63 0.84
C GLY A 80 -6.51 -3.03 0.41
N HIS A 81 -5.80 -3.75 1.25
CA HIS A 81 -5.38 -5.14 0.96
C HIS A 81 -6.14 -6.19 1.80
N ALA A 82 -7.14 -5.78 2.58
CA ALA A 82 -7.79 -6.68 3.53
C ALA A 82 -8.63 -7.79 2.85
N LEU A 83 -9.13 -7.53 1.65
CA LEU A 83 -10.04 -8.41 0.91
C LEU A 83 -9.41 -9.04 -0.34
N ASP A 84 -8.14 -8.72 -0.63
CA ASP A 84 -7.43 -9.18 -1.84
C ASP A 84 -8.15 -8.77 -3.14
N TYR A 85 -8.78 -7.58 -3.13
CA TYR A 85 -9.52 -6.98 -4.25
C TYR A 85 -8.70 -5.94 -5.00
N ASP A 86 -7.52 -5.60 -4.50
CA ASP A 86 -6.64 -4.62 -5.11
C ASP A 86 -5.93 -5.14 -6.36
N ASP A 87 -5.57 -4.20 -7.22
CA ASP A 87 -5.01 -4.47 -8.54
C ASP A 87 -3.71 -5.26 -8.48
N THR A 88 -3.40 -5.94 -9.59
CA THR A 88 -2.11 -6.62 -9.77
C THR A 88 -1.46 -6.13 -11.05
N GLN A 89 -0.14 -6.01 -11.03
CA GLN A 89 0.60 -5.58 -12.21
C GLN A 89 1.06 -6.77 -13.06
N ILE A 90 0.65 -6.77 -14.33
CA ILE A 90 1.07 -7.78 -15.31
C ILE A 90 2.48 -7.44 -15.80
N SER A 91 3.31 -8.46 -15.97
CA SER A 91 4.64 -8.32 -16.57
C SER A 91 4.58 -8.53 -18.08
N SER A 92 5.27 -7.70 -18.84
CA SER A 92 5.52 -7.91 -20.28
C SER A 92 6.71 -8.84 -20.54
N VAL A 93 7.48 -9.22 -19.52
CA VAL A 93 8.66 -10.08 -19.62
C VAL A 93 8.25 -11.58 -19.53
N PRO A 94 8.67 -12.44 -20.49
CA PRO A 94 8.20 -13.83 -20.58
C PRO A 94 8.55 -14.75 -19.39
N ASP A 95 9.62 -14.46 -18.64
CA ASP A 95 10.05 -15.27 -17.50
C ASP A 95 9.22 -15.00 -16.22
N ARG A 96 8.31 -14.02 -16.28
CA ARG A 96 7.43 -13.61 -15.17
C ARG A 96 6.00 -14.06 -15.39
N VAL A 97 5.82 -15.38 -15.37
CA VAL A 97 4.54 -16.05 -15.62
C VAL A 97 3.42 -15.60 -14.67
N TYR A 98 3.76 -15.12 -13.47
CA TYR A 98 2.80 -14.64 -12.46
C TYR A 98 2.66 -13.11 -12.41
N GLY A 99 3.16 -12.39 -13.42
CA GLY A 99 3.21 -10.93 -13.42
C GLY A 99 4.36 -10.37 -12.56
N LEU A 100 4.24 -9.10 -12.19
CA LEU A 100 5.23 -8.42 -11.34
C LEU A 100 5.07 -8.73 -9.84
N LEU A 101 4.12 -9.60 -9.48
CA LEU A 101 3.89 -10.06 -8.10
C LEU A 101 3.78 -8.89 -7.11
N THR A 102 3.06 -7.85 -7.53
CA THR A 102 2.90 -6.60 -6.79
C THR A 102 1.50 -6.06 -7.00
N HIS A 103 0.98 -5.41 -5.94
CA HIS A 103 -0.25 -4.63 -5.95
C HIS A 103 0.14 -3.15 -5.85
N PRO A 104 0.34 -2.45 -6.98
CA PRO A 104 1.00 -1.15 -6.98
C PRO A 104 0.11 -0.03 -6.44
N THR A 105 -1.21 -0.11 -6.59
CA THR A 105 -2.10 1.02 -6.30
C THR A 105 -2.24 1.27 -4.82
N VAL A 106 -2.66 0.27 -4.03
CA VAL A 106 -2.97 0.45 -2.60
C VAL A 106 -1.84 1.08 -1.78
N PRO A 107 -0.58 0.57 -1.80
CA PRO A 107 0.47 1.13 -0.96
C PRO A 107 0.83 2.56 -1.38
N VAL A 108 0.86 2.84 -2.69
CA VAL A 108 1.20 4.17 -3.21
C VAL A 108 0.07 5.16 -2.96
N LEU A 109 -1.18 4.76 -3.18
CA LEU A 109 -2.36 5.57 -2.90
C LEU A 109 -2.44 5.92 -1.42
N ALA A 110 -2.30 4.94 -0.53
CA ALA A 110 -2.40 5.18 0.91
C ALA A 110 -1.34 6.19 1.39
N ALA A 111 -0.10 6.05 0.93
CA ALA A 111 0.99 6.96 1.28
C ALA A 111 0.80 8.36 0.66
N SER A 112 0.54 8.44 -0.64
CA SER A 112 0.43 9.72 -1.35
C SER A 112 -0.79 10.53 -0.92
N LEU A 113 -1.94 9.88 -0.69
CA LEU A 113 -3.14 10.54 -0.18
C LEU A 113 -2.92 11.09 1.23
N ALA A 114 -2.37 10.28 2.14
CA ALA A 114 -2.13 10.70 3.51
C ALA A 114 -1.18 11.90 3.57
N VAL A 115 -0.08 11.87 2.80
CA VAL A 115 0.86 13.01 2.73
C VAL A 115 0.22 14.22 2.07
N ALA A 116 -0.57 14.03 1.01
CA ALA A 116 -1.27 15.12 0.33
C ALA A 116 -2.22 15.85 1.28
N GLU A 117 -2.99 15.13 2.11
CA GLU A 117 -3.83 15.75 3.13
C GLU A 117 -3.01 16.50 4.20
N GLU A 118 -1.88 15.92 4.64
CA GLU A 118 -1.05 16.51 5.69
C GLU A 118 -0.43 17.86 5.28
N VAL A 119 0.00 17.97 4.02
CA VAL A 119 0.62 19.18 3.48
C VAL A 119 -0.36 20.09 2.73
N GLY A 120 -1.61 19.67 2.57
CA GLY A 120 -2.64 20.42 1.82
C GLY A 120 -2.39 20.46 0.31
N ALA A 121 -1.86 19.38 -0.27
CA ALA A 121 -1.53 19.29 -1.69
C ALA A 121 -2.78 19.21 -2.59
N GLY A 122 -2.65 19.69 -3.82
CA GLY A 122 -3.74 19.65 -4.80
C GLY A 122 -3.84 18.30 -5.52
N GLY A 123 -4.92 18.11 -6.28
CA GLY A 123 -5.14 16.88 -7.04
C GLY A 123 -4.08 16.59 -8.11
N LYS A 124 -3.46 17.62 -8.70
CA LYS A 124 -2.34 17.44 -9.64
C LYS A 124 -1.11 16.87 -8.95
N ASP A 125 -0.81 17.34 -7.73
CA ASP A 125 0.31 16.86 -6.94
C ASP A 125 0.10 15.42 -6.51
N LEU A 126 -1.12 15.08 -6.06
CA LEU A 126 -1.51 13.70 -5.73
C LEU A 126 -1.34 12.76 -6.92
N VAL A 127 -1.86 13.12 -8.10
CA VAL A 127 -1.71 12.29 -9.32
C VAL A 127 -0.25 12.14 -9.71
N THR A 128 0.55 13.22 -9.61
CA THR A 128 1.98 13.18 -9.94
C THR A 128 2.73 12.24 -8.99
N ALA A 129 2.52 12.38 -7.68
CA ALA A 129 3.12 11.52 -6.66
C ALA A 129 2.70 10.06 -6.82
N PHE A 130 1.42 9.82 -7.12
CA PHE A 130 0.89 8.48 -7.36
C PHE A 130 1.55 7.82 -8.59
N CYS A 131 1.59 8.51 -9.74
CA CYS A 131 2.24 7.99 -10.94
C CYS A 131 3.73 7.68 -10.69
N ALA A 132 4.44 8.58 -10.03
CA ALA A 132 5.85 8.40 -9.70
C ALA A 132 6.06 7.18 -8.78
N GLY A 133 5.22 7.04 -7.75
CA GLY A 133 5.30 5.93 -6.82
C GLY A 133 4.99 4.59 -7.47
N VAL A 134 3.97 4.53 -8.34
CA VAL A 134 3.62 3.32 -9.11
C VAL A 134 4.76 2.91 -10.03
N GLU A 135 5.35 3.85 -10.79
CA GLU A 135 6.48 3.57 -11.66
C GLU A 135 7.66 3.00 -10.86
N VAL A 136 8.03 3.65 -9.75
CA VAL A 136 9.12 3.19 -8.90
C VAL A 136 8.83 1.82 -8.29
N ALA A 137 7.62 1.59 -7.78
CA ALA A 137 7.23 0.30 -7.22
C ALA A 137 7.31 -0.83 -8.27
N CYS A 138 6.80 -0.58 -9.49
CA CYS A 138 6.87 -1.53 -10.59
C CYS A 138 8.32 -1.80 -11.02
N LYS A 139 9.16 -0.77 -11.12
CA LYS A 139 10.58 -0.91 -11.50
C LYS A 139 11.39 -1.66 -10.45
N VAL A 140 11.09 -1.45 -9.16
CA VAL A 140 11.70 -2.24 -8.09
C VAL A 140 11.24 -3.69 -8.17
N ALA A 141 9.96 -3.96 -8.42
CA ALA A 141 9.46 -5.32 -8.62
C ALA A 141 10.12 -5.99 -9.84
N GLU A 142 10.32 -5.24 -10.95
CA GLU A 142 11.09 -5.67 -12.12
C GLU A 142 12.56 -5.98 -11.80
N ALA A 143 13.19 -5.28 -10.86
CA ALA A 143 14.58 -5.55 -10.48
C ALA A 143 14.74 -6.81 -9.60
N ILE A 144 13.67 -7.21 -8.89
CA ILE A 144 13.71 -8.37 -7.98
C ILE A 144 13.68 -9.68 -8.78
N ASN A 145 14.55 -10.63 -8.39
CA ASN A 145 14.57 -11.97 -8.97
C ASN A 145 13.25 -12.72 -8.62
N PRO A 146 12.45 -13.15 -9.63
CA PRO A 146 11.17 -13.80 -9.39
C PRO A 146 11.28 -15.15 -8.66
N GLN A 147 12.47 -15.78 -8.65
CA GLN A 147 12.71 -17.03 -7.92
C GLN A 147 12.54 -16.86 -6.41
N LEU A 148 12.81 -15.65 -5.87
CA LEU A 148 12.61 -15.33 -4.46
C LEU A 148 11.18 -15.60 -4.01
N TYR A 149 10.19 -15.30 -4.86
CA TYR A 149 8.79 -15.52 -4.55
C TYR A 149 8.45 -17.00 -4.41
N LYS A 150 9.01 -17.85 -5.29
CA LYS A 150 8.81 -19.31 -5.24
C LYS A 150 9.41 -19.90 -3.97
N GLU A 151 10.61 -19.45 -3.60
CA GLU A 151 11.29 -19.90 -2.38
C GLU A 151 10.55 -19.45 -1.12
N TRP A 152 10.15 -18.17 -1.05
CA TRP A 152 9.35 -17.64 0.07
C TRP A 152 8.01 -18.35 0.22
N ALA A 153 7.24 -18.50 -0.87
CA ALA A 153 5.95 -19.18 -0.84
C ALA A 153 6.09 -20.62 -0.33
N SER A 154 7.14 -21.32 -0.73
CA SER A 154 7.44 -22.67 -0.24
C SER A 154 7.74 -22.70 1.27
N LEU A 155 8.48 -21.71 1.78
CA LEU A 155 8.82 -21.60 3.20
C LEU A 155 7.62 -21.19 4.07
N ALA A 156 6.78 -20.27 3.58
CA ALA A 156 5.57 -19.82 4.26
C ALA A 156 4.57 -20.96 4.46
N GLN A 157 4.37 -21.80 3.44
CA GLN A 157 3.53 -23.00 3.53
C GLN A 157 4.04 -24.03 4.56
N LEU A 158 5.37 -24.12 4.77
CA LEU A 158 5.99 -25.13 5.64
C LEU A 158 6.23 -24.70 7.09
N ARG A 159 6.18 -23.40 7.45
CA ARG A 159 6.72 -22.93 8.76
C ARG A 159 5.84 -22.01 9.63
N LEU A 160 4.63 -21.64 9.22
CA LEU A 160 3.77 -20.72 9.98
C LEU A 160 3.40 -21.15 11.43
N PRO A 161 3.16 -22.43 11.80
CA PRO A 161 2.64 -22.71 13.15
C PRO A 161 3.68 -22.66 14.29
N ARG A 162 4.99 -22.50 14.01
CA ARG A 162 6.04 -22.61 15.04
C ARG A 162 6.49 -21.27 15.64
N GLY A 163 6.55 -20.20 14.84
CA GLY A 163 7.00 -18.88 15.32
C GLY A 163 6.00 -18.20 16.26
N PHE A 164 4.71 -18.24 15.93
CA PHE A 164 3.65 -17.59 16.71
C PHE A 164 3.44 -18.23 18.10
N ARG A 165 3.59 -19.57 18.22
CA ARG A 165 3.48 -20.27 19.51
C ARG A 165 4.63 -19.93 20.46
N ALA A 166 5.82 -19.65 19.94
CA ALA A 166 7.00 -19.29 20.73
C ALA A 166 6.88 -17.89 21.33
N CYS A 167 6.39 -16.90 20.57
CA CYS A 167 6.15 -15.55 21.10
C CYS A 167 5.03 -15.53 22.15
N ARG A 168 3.92 -16.24 21.91
CA ARG A 168 2.81 -16.33 22.87
C ARG A 168 3.21 -16.98 24.20
N ARG A 169 4.02 -18.04 24.17
CA ARG A 169 4.52 -18.69 25.41
C ARG A 169 5.47 -17.80 26.20
N ARG A 170 6.20 -16.89 25.54
CA ARG A 170 7.18 -16.02 26.22
C ARG A 170 6.53 -14.78 26.83
N MET A 171 5.44 -14.27 26.25
CA MET A 171 4.66 -13.15 26.79
C MET A 171 3.71 -13.55 27.93
N LEU A 172 3.26 -14.81 27.97
CA LEU A 172 2.40 -15.34 29.04
C LEU A 172 3.20 -15.98 30.21
N ALA A 173 4.54 -15.91 30.17
CA ALA A 173 5.43 -16.54 31.15
C ALA A 173 6.31 -15.51 31.89
N THR A 174 5.82 -14.29 32.07
CA THR A 174 6.33 -13.37 33.10
C THR A 174 5.36 -13.38 34.28
N PRO A 175 5.86 -13.51 35.52
CA PRO A 175 5.04 -13.66 36.73
C PRO A 175 4.18 -12.44 37.03
#